data_AF-A0A7C3X190-F1
#
_entry.id   AF-A0A7C3X190-F1
#
_cell.length_a   1.000
_cell.length_b   1.000
_cell.length_c   1.000
_cell.angle_alpha   90.00
_cell.angle_beta   90.00
_cell.angle_gamma   90.00
#
_symmetry.space_group_name_H-M   'P 1'
#
loop_
_entity.id
_entity.type
_entity.pdbx_description
1 polymer ?
#
loop_
_entity_poly.entity_id
_entity_poly.type
_entity_poly.pdbx_seq_one_letter_code
_entity_poly.pdbx_strand_id
1 'polypeptide(L)'
;MLLAIDVGNTQTVIGAYRGEELVGHWRISTDANKTGDELALYYQGFLGLKGLSFTSFDAVVISSVVPSSTMALEHMTREYWEFEPLIVGHNVDPGIKVLVDNPREVGPDRLVNAVGAFERYGGPCIVVDFGTATTFDAVSPRGEYLGGAIAPGIEIS
;
A
#
# COMPACT_ATOMS: atom_id res chain seq x y z
N MET A 1 -2.55 3.65 16.76
CA MET A 1 -2.43 4.28 15.43
C MET A 1 -2.29 3.21 14.35
N LEU A 2 -2.46 3.53 13.07
CA LEU A 2 -2.26 2.59 11.94
C LEU A 2 -1.02 3.00 11.14
N LEU A 3 -0.18 2.03 10.78
CA LEU A 3 0.86 2.24 9.78
C LEU A 3 0.43 1.60 8.45
N ALA A 4 0.24 2.41 7.42
CA ALA A 4 -0.02 1.95 6.06
C ALA A 4 1.27 1.98 5.25
N ILE A 5 1.58 0.89 4.55
CA ILE A 5 2.77 0.75 3.72
C ILE A 5 2.32 0.36 2.32
N ASP A 6 2.71 1.16 1.33
CA ASP A 6 2.48 0.88 -0.09
C ASP A 6 3.83 0.63 -0.77
N VAL A 7 4.02 -0.59 -1.26
CA VAL A 7 5.27 -1.06 -1.85
C VAL A 7 5.09 -1.22 -3.35
N GLY A 8 5.49 -0.19 -4.10
CA GLY A 8 5.61 -0.23 -5.55
C GLY A 8 6.96 -0.75 -6.02
N ASN A 9 7.10 -1.01 -7.33
CA ASN A 9 8.36 -1.47 -7.92
C ASN A 9 9.52 -0.49 -7.73
N THR A 10 9.25 0.81 -7.82
CA THR A 10 10.29 1.85 -7.76
C THR A 10 10.40 2.51 -6.39
N GLN A 11 9.26 2.72 -5.72
CA GLN A 11 9.18 3.46 -4.47
C GLN A 11 8.27 2.74 -3.47
N THR A 12 8.63 2.83 -2.20
CA THR A 12 7.80 2.44 -1.06
C THR A 12 7.35 3.70 -0.33
N VAL A 13 6.06 3.84 -0.12
CA VAL A 13 5.44 4.94 0.62
C VAL A 13 4.95 4.43 1.97
N ILE A 14 5.22 5.19 3.01
CA ILE A 14 4.90 4.85 4.40
C ILE A 14 4.02 5.97 4.94
N GLY A 15 2.87 5.63 5.52
CA GLY A 15 1.92 6.57 6.10
C GLY A 15 1.55 6.18 7.53
N ALA A 16 1.70 7.10 8.48
CA ALA A 16 1.26 6.95 9.86
C ALA A 16 -0.07 7.68 10.07
N TYR A 17 -1.09 6.95 10.50
CA TYR A 17 -2.44 7.46 10.69
C TYR A 17 -2.89 7.42 12.15
N ARG A 18 -3.52 8.50 12.61
CA ARG A 18 -4.26 8.57 13.88
C ARG A 18 -5.74 8.77 13.56
N GLY A 19 -6.53 7.70 13.63
CA GLY A 19 -7.88 7.72 13.06
C GLY A 19 -7.79 7.98 11.56
N GLU A 20 -8.48 9.01 11.08
CA GLU A 20 -8.47 9.42 9.67
C GLU A 20 -7.34 10.43 9.34
N GLU A 21 -6.59 10.91 10.35
CA GLU A 21 -5.56 11.92 10.17
C GLU A 21 -4.20 11.30 9.80
N LEU A 22 -3.60 11.72 8.68
CA LEU A 22 -2.23 11.38 8.31
C LEU A 22 -1.24 12.26 9.10
N VAL A 23 -0.63 11.70 10.14
CA VAL A 23 0.28 12.42 11.06
C VAL A 23 1.75 12.36 10.64
N GLY A 24 2.09 11.47 9.70
CA GLY A 24 3.43 11.37 9.14
C GLY A 24 3.42 10.55 7.85
N HIS A 25 4.26 10.94 6.90
CA HIS A 25 4.49 10.12 5.71
C HIS A 25 5.94 10.23 5.26
N TRP A 26 6.42 9.16 4.64
CA TRP A 26 7.77 9.05 4.11
C TRP A 26 7.75 8.29 2.79
N ARG A 27 8.81 8.46 2.01
CA ARG A 27 9.02 7.77 0.75
C ARG A 27 10.48 7.36 0.64
N ILE A 28 10.71 6.11 0.25
CA ILE A 28 12.03 5.55 -0.01
C ILE A 28 12.00 4.79 -1.33
N SER A 29 13.17 4.62 -1.95
CA SER A 29 13.29 3.68 -3.08
C SER A 29 13.05 2.25 -2.62
N THR A 30 12.24 1.52 -3.38
CA THR A 30 12.05 0.09 -3.15
C THR A 30 13.34 -0.62 -3.52
N ASP A 31 13.81 -1.47 -2.62
CA ASP A 31 15.00 -2.29 -2.82
C ASP A 31 14.70 -3.71 -2.34
N ALA A 32 14.57 -4.61 -3.31
CA ALA A 32 14.24 -6.00 -3.11
C ALA A 32 15.30 -6.77 -2.31
N ASN A 33 16.50 -6.22 -2.13
CA ASN A 33 17.59 -6.86 -1.41
C ASN A 33 17.68 -6.44 0.07
N LYS A 34 16.92 -5.42 0.49
CA LYS A 34 16.95 -4.99 1.90
C LYS A 34 16.35 -6.05 2.81
N THR A 35 17.04 -6.32 3.90
CA THR A 35 16.54 -7.25 4.93
C THR A 35 15.49 -6.57 5.83
N GLY A 36 14.75 -7.37 6.60
CA GLY A 36 13.84 -6.84 7.62
C GLY A 36 14.55 -5.99 8.67
N ASP A 37 15.79 -6.33 9.03
CA ASP A 37 16.61 -5.60 10.00
C ASP A 37 16.99 -4.20 9.48
N GLU A 38 17.40 -4.11 8.21
CA GLU A 38 17.70 -2.83 7.57
C GLU A 38 16.45 -1.95 7.49
N LEU A 39 15.31 -2.54 7.13
CA LEU A 39 14.02 -1.85 7.12
C LEU A 39 13.63 -1.39 8.54
N ALA A 40 13.88 -2.19 9.58
CA ALA A 40 13.60 -1.80 10.96
C ALA A 40 14.33 -0.50 11.33
N LEU A 41 15.60 -0.37 10.97
CA LEU A 41 16.39 0.83 11.21
C LEU A 41 15.82 2.05 10.47
N TYR A 42 15.44 1.90 9.20
CA TYR A 42 14.83 2.99 8.43
C TYR A 42 13.50 3.44 9.05
N TYR A 43 12.61 2.49 9.34
CA TYR A 43 11.28 2.78 9.88
C TYR A 43 11.38 3.37 11.28
N GLN A 44 12.28 2.87 12.13
CA GLN A 44 12.53 3.46 13.45
C GLN A 44 13.03 4.89 13.33
N GLY A 45 13.96 5.16 12.41
CA GLY A 45 14.49 6.50 12.16
C GLY A 45 13.39 7.46 11.72
N PHE A 46 12.56 7.06 10.76
CA PHE A 46 11.44 7.86 10.27
C PHE A 46 10.43 8.18 11.36
N LEU A 47 9.98 7.17 12.10
CA LEU A 47 9.04 7.35 13.21
C LEU A 47 9.63 8.25 14.30
N GLY A 48 10.91 8.06 14.64
CA GLY A 48 11.62 8.87 15.62
C GLY A 48 11.65 10.37 15.27
N LEU A 49 11.78 10.72 13.98
CA LEU A 49 11.71 12.13 13.52
C LEU A 49 10.34 12.79 13.79
N LYS A 50 9.29 12.00 14.02
CA LYS A 50 7.95 12.45 14.40
C LYS A 50 7.62 12.22 15.88
N GLY A 51 8.62 11.80 16.68
CA GLY A 51 8.40 11.43 18.08
C GLY A 51 7.54 10.18 18.24
N LEU A 52 7.48 9.33 17.22
CA LEU A 52 6.76 8.06 17.22
C LEU A 52 7.73 6.89 17.39
N SER A 53 7.19 5.77 17.84
CA SER A 53 7.87 4.48 17.98
C SER A 53 7.01 3.37 17.40
N PHE A 54 7.56 2.16 17.31
CA PHE A 54 6.81 0.97 16.91
C PHE A 54 5.59 0.74 17.81
N THR A 55 5.76 0.94 19.11
CA THR A 55 4.71 0.83 20.14
C THR A 55 3.63 1.92 20.06
N SER A 56 3.76 2.90 19.17
CA SER A 56 2.73 3.92 18.93
C SER A 56 1.59 3.40 18.04
N PHE A 57 1.78 2.26 17.38
CA PHE A 57 0.85 1.67 16.41
C PHE A 57 0.17 0.43 16.98
N ASP A 58 -1.09 0.23 16.59
CA ASP A 58 -1.90 -0.94 16.96
C ASP A 58 -1.98 -1.96 15.81
N ALA A 59 -1.65 -1.51 14.59
CA ALA A 59 -1.73 -2.33 13.38
C ALA A 59 -0.80 -1.80 12.28
N VAL A 60 -0.38 -2.70 11.40
CA VAL A 60 0.33 -2.42 10.16
C VAL A 60 -0.45 -3.04 9.00
N VAL A 61 -0.71 -2.26 7.95
CA VAL A 61 -1.34 -2.72 6.71
C VAL A 61 -0.36 -2.51 5.55
N ILE A 62 -0.20 -3.53 4.70
CA ILE A 62 0.73 -3.55 3.58
C ILE A 62 -0.04 -3.83 2.28
N SER A 63 0.10 -2.91 1.32
CA SER A 63 -0.17 -3.14 -0.10
C SER A 63 1.18 -3.31 -0.80
N SER A 64 1.36 -4.37 -1.58
CA SER A 64 2.66 -4.62 -2.23
C SER A 64 2.53 -5.38 -3.53
N VAL A 65 3.26 -4.91 -4.55
CA VAL A 65 3.48 -5.62 -5.81
C VAL A 65 4.88 -6.26 -5.89
N VAL A 66 5.67 -6.20 -4.81
CA VAL A 66 7.06 -6.68 -4.75
C VAL A 66 7.22 -7.76 -3.67
N PRO A 67 7.14 -9.07 -4.01
CA PRO A 67 7.08 -10.15 -3.03
C PRO A 67 8.25 -10.23 -2.05
N SER A 68 9.48 -9.98 -2.52
CA SER A 68 10.67 -10.01 -1.65
C SER A 68 10.63 -8.92 -0.57
N SER A 69 10.20 -7.72 -0.93
CA SER A 69 10.00 -6.62 0.02
C SER A 69 8.86 -6.91 1.00
N THR A 70 7.78 -7.58 0.55
CA THR A 70 6.71 -8.06 1.44
C THR A 70 7.26 -9.00 2.52
N MET A 71 8.06 -10.00 2.13
CA MET A 71 8.66 -10.95 3.07
C MET A 71 9.58 -10.25 4.08
N ALA A 72 10.37 -9.26 3.63
CA ALA A 72 11.24 -8.49 4.51
C ALA A 72 10.44 -7.64 5.52
N LEU A 73 9.33 -7.02 5.09
CA LEU A 73 8.44 -6.26 5.98
C LEU A 73 7.68 -7.15 6.96
N GLU A 74 7.24 -8.34 6.54
CA GLU A 74 6.68 -9.35 7.44
C GLU A 74 7.67 -9.76 8.52
N HIS A 75 8.93 -10.03 8.14
CA HIS A 75 9.97 -10.35 9.10
C HIS A 75 10.19 -9.19 10.08
N MET A 76 10.31 -7.96 9.57
CA MET A 76 10.51 -6.76 10.38
C MET A 76 9.39 -6.57 11.41
N THR A 77 8.13 -6.66 10.96
CA THR A 77 6.96 -6.42 11.82
C THR A 77 6.79 -7.49 12.88
N ARG A 78 7.03 -8.77 12.55
CA ARG A 78 6.97 -9.86 13.52
C ARG A 78 8.11 -9.80 14.53
N GLU A 79 9.34 -9.58 14.08
CA GLU A 79 10.53 -9.65 14.95
C GLU A 79 10.68 -8.41 15.84
N TYR A 80 10.48 -7.22 15.28
CA TYR A 80 10.79 -5.97 16.00
C TYR A 80 9.57 -5.27 16.58
N TRP A 81 8.38 -5.53 16.04
CA TRP A 81 7.14 -4.86 16.49
C TRP A 81 6.17 -5.84 17.15
N GLU A 82 6.45 -7.15 17.10
CA GLU A 82 5.56 -8.21 17.58
C GLU A 82 4.15 -8.13 16.99
N PHE A 83 4.04 -7.65 15.74
CA PHE A 83 2.78 -7.54 15.00
C PHE A 83 2.73 -8.50 13.83
N GLU A 84 1.55 -9.09 13.62
CA GLU A 84 1.19 -9.73 12.37
C GLU A 84 0.61 -8.67 11.41
N PRO A 85 1.28 -8.35 10.29
CA PRO A 85 0.78 -7.33 9.38
C PRO A 85 -0.44 -7.83 8.58
N LEU A 86 -1.33 -6.90 8.26
CA LEU A 86 -2.43 -7.12 7.33
C LEU A 86 -1.94 -6.85 5.91
N ILE A 87 -1.82 -7.89 5.10
CA ILE A 87 -1.34 -7.84 3.72
C ILE A 87 -2.54 -7.96 2.78
N VAL A 88 -2.80 -6.88 2.03
CA VAL A 88 -3.96 -6.76 1.14
C VAL A 88 -3.92 -7.85 0.08
N GLY A 89 -5.03 -8.60 -0.04
CA GLY A 89 -5.16 -9.71 -0.99
C GLY A 89 -4.49 -11.01 -0.55
N HIS A 90 -3.82 -11.04 0.61
CA HIS A 90 -3.23 -12.24 1.19
C HIS A 90 -4.00 -12.72 2.42
N ASN A 91 -3.97 -11.94 3.51
CA ASN A 91 -4.67 -12.27 4.76
C ASN A 91 -5.76 -11.25 5.14
N VAL A 92 -5.93 -10.19 4.33
CA VAL A 92 -7.06 -9.25 4.45
C VAL A 92 -7.73 -9.03 3.09
N ASP A 93 -9.06 -9.10 3.09
CA ASP A 93 -9.90 -8.76 1.95
C ASP A 93 -10.10 -7.23 1.91
N PRO A 94 -9.78 -6.53 0.80
CA PRO A 94 -10.02 -5.10 0.66
C PRO A 94 -11.52 -4.72 0.66
N GLY A 95 -12.44 -5.67 0.61
CA GLY A 95 -13.88 -5.42 0.70
C GLY A 95 -14.50 -4.89 -0.60
N ILE A 96 -13.76 -4.96 -1.71
CA ILE A 96 -14.20 -4.52 -3.05
C ILE A 96 -14.50 -5.71 -3.95
N LYS A 97 -15.64 -5.66 -4.64
CA LYS A 97 -15.99 -6.66 -5.64
C LYS A 97 -15.24 -6.38 -6.95
N VAL A 98 -14.52 -7.37 -7.44
CA VAL A 98 -13.71 -7.29 -8.66
C VAL A 98 -14.44 -7.97 -9.83
N LEU A 99 -14.81 -7.19 -10.85
CA LEU A 99 -15.63 -7.62 -12.00
C LEU A 99 -14.81 -7.75 -13.30
N VAL A 100 -13.60 -8.29 -13.20
CA VAL A 100 -12.78 -8.69 -14.36
C VAL A 100 -12.71 -10.20 -14.46
N ASP A 101 -12.30 -10.71 -15.62
CA ASP A 101 -12.23 -12.16 -15.89
C ASP A 101 -11.34 -12.90 -14.89
N ASN A 102 -10.17 -12.32 -14.57
CA ASN A 102 -9.20 -12.89 -13.63
C ASN A 102 -8.92 -11.92 -12.46
N PRO A 103 -9.72 -11.95 -11.37
CA PRO A 103 -9.54 -11.04 -10.24
C PRO A 103 -8.16 -11.09 -9.57
N ARG A 104 -7.50 -12.26 -9.61
CA ARG A 104 -6.18 -12.48 -9.00
C ARG A 104 -5.04 -11.76 -9.73
N GLU A 105 -5.26 -11.31 -10.96
CA GLU A 105 -4.26 -10.57 -11.74
C GLU A 105 -4.29 -9.06 -11.45
N VAL A 106 -5.29 -8.59 -10.69
CA VAL A 106 -5.36 -7.18 -10.29
C VAL A 106 -4.38 -6.93 -9.16
N GLY A 107 -3.46 -6.00 -9.35
CA GLY A 107 -2.52 -5.58 -8.32
C GLY A 107 -3.24 -5.05 -7.08
N PRO A 108 -2.75 -5.36 -5.85
CA PRO A 108 -3.37 -4.90 -4.62
C PRO A 108 -3.41 -3.36 -4.55
N ASP A 109 -2.38 -2.68 -5.05
CA ASP A 109 -2.29 -1.22 -5.18
C ASP A 109 -3.52 -0.62 -5.90
N ARG A 110 -3.91 -1.20 -7.04
CA ARG A 110 -5.09 -0.78 -7.81
C ARG A 110 -6.39 -0.99 -7.05
N LEU A 111 -6.48 -2.08 -6.26
CA LEU A 111 -7.64 -2.34 -5.41
C LEU A 111 -7.74 -1.33 -4.27
N VAL A 112 -6.62 -1.02 -3.58
CA VAL A 112 -6.63 -0.04 -2.49
C VAL A 112 -6.92 1.36 -3.02
N ASN A 113 -6.41 1.71 -4.20
CA ASN A 113 -6.72 2.95 -4.90
C ASN A 113 -8.22 3.08 -5.20
N ALA A 114 -8.86 2.02 -5.71
CA ALA A 114 -10.29 2.00 -5.97
C ALA A 114 -11.12 2.16 -4.68
N VAL A 115 -10.77 1.43 -3.62
CA VAL A 115 -11.43 1.54 -2.30
C VAL A 115 -11.26 2.96 -1.76
N GLY A 116 -10.04 3.48 -1.69
CA GLY A 116 -9.75 4.81 -1.17
C GLY A 116 -10.43 5.93 -1.97
N ALA A 117 -10.50 5.80 -3.29
CA ALA A 117 -11.21 6.75 -4.14
C ALA A 117 -12.72 6.72 -3.90
N PHE A 118 -13.32 5.54 -3.83
CA PHE A 118 -14.76 5.40 -3.60
C PHE A 118 -15.17 5.90 -2.21
N GLU A 119 -14.45 5.53 -1.16
CA GLU A 119 -14.72 5.99 0.21
C GLU A 119 -14.61 7.52 0.34
N ARG A 120 -13.62 8.12 -0.35
CA ARG A 120 -13.35 9.56 -0.22
C ARG A 120 -14.20 10.44 -1.13
N TYR A 121 -14.53 9.95 -2.33
CA TYR A 121 -15.15 10.77 -3.38
C TYR A 121 -16.47 10.22 -3.90
N GLY A 122 -16.87 9.01 -3.49
CA GLY A 122 -18.03 8.29 -4.03
C GLY A 122 -17.78 7.72 -5.44
N GLY A 123 -18.83 7.13 -6.01
CA GLY A 123 -18.82 6.59 -7.37
C GLY A 123 -19.98 7.08 -8.24
N PRO A 124 -19.95 6.81 -9.56
CA PRO A 124 -18.84 6.16 -10.26
C PRO A 124 -17.63 7.09 -10.40
N CYS A 125 -16.44 6.52 -10.47
CA CYS A 125 -15.20 7.27 -10.64
C CYS A 125 -14.17 6.51 -11.49
N ILE A 126 -13.20 7.27 -12.01
CA ILE A 126 -11.99 6.71 -12.62
C ILE A 126 -10.82 7.17 -11.77
N VAL A 127 -10.00 6.22 -11.33
CA VAL A 127 -8.75 6.50 -10.64
C VAL A 127 -7.63 6.47 -11.66
N VAL A 128 -6.80 7.49 -11.67
CA VAL A 128 -5.61 7.55 -12.52
C VAL A 128 -4.39 7.64 -11.61
N ASP A 129 -3.54 6.63 -11.65
CA ASP A 129 -2.32 6.58 -10.84
C ASP A 129 -1.08 6.74 -11.73
N PHE A 130 -0.19 7.66 -11.34
CA PHE A 130 1.03 8.00 -12.04
C PHE A 130 2.23 7.41 -11.30
N GLY A 131 2.53 6.15 -11.58
CA GLY A 131 3.67 5.44 -11.01
C GLY A 131 4.66 4.99 -12.08
N THR A 132 5.34 3.86 -11.80
CA THR A 132 6.20 3.16 -12.78
C THR A 132 5.44 2.88 -14.08
N ALA A 133 4.15 2.58 -13.97
CA ALA A 133 3.19 2.59 -15.06
C ALA A 133 2.10 3.62 -14.74
N THR A 134 1.43 4.14 -15.78
CA THR A 134 0.22 4.93 -15.61
C THR A 134 -0.98 3.99 -15.67
N THR A 135 -1.74 3.87 -14.57
CA THR A 135 -2.94 3.02 -14.54
C THR A 135 -4.20 3.87 -14.57
N PHE A 136 -5.26 3.29 -15.15
CA PHE A 136 -6.59 3.86 -15.20
C PHE A 136 -7.56 2.80 -14.68
N ASP A 137 -8.23 3.04 -13.57
CA ASP A 137 -9.12 2.09 -12.91
C ASP A 137 -10.54 2.62 -12.87
N ALA A 138 -11.48 1.87 -13.44
CA ALA A 138 -12.89 2.22 -13.46
C ALA A 138 -13.61 1.60 -12.26
N VAL A 139 -14.33 2.43 -11.50
CA VAL A 139 -15.12 2.02 -10.33
C VAL A 139 -16.59 2.33 -10.58
N SER A 140 -17.44 1.33 -10.34
CA SER A 140 -18.89 1.42 -10.57
C SER A 140 -19.58 2.34 -9.54
N PRO A 141 -20.84 2.77 -9.77
CA PRO A 141 -21.62 3.50 -8.77
C PRO A 141 -21.83 2.72 -7.46
N ARG A 142 -21.63 1.39 -7.47
CA ARG A 142 -21.73 0.52 -6.29
C ARG A 142 -20.37 0.24 -5.62
N GLY A 143 -19.30 0.91 -6.06
CA GLY A 143 -17.96 0.66 -5.55
C GLY A 143 -17.35 -0.65 -6.06
N GLU A 144 -17.82 -1.19 -7.18
CA GLU A 144 -17.25 -2.41 -7.77
C GLU A 144 -16.11 -2.03 -8.73
N TYR A 145 -14.98 -2.76 -8.66
CA TYR A 145 -13.86 -2.57 -9.58
C TYR A 145 -14.20 -3.21 -10.94
N LEU A 146 -14.25 -2.39 -11.99
CA LEU A 146 -14.69 -2.79 -13.33
C LEU A 146 -13.54 -3.16 -14.28
N GLY A 147 -12.30 -3.04 -13.83
CA GLY A 147 -11.12 -3.14 -14.69
C GLY A 147 -10.58 -1.77 -15.07
N GLY A 148 -9.76 -1.74 -16.11
CA GLY A 148 -8.97 -0.56 -16.41
C GLY A 148 -8.01 -0.70 -17.58
N ALA A 149 -7.12 0.27 -17.71
CA ALA A 149 -6.04 0.28 -18.68
C ALA A 149 -4.70 0.54 -18.00
N ILE A 150 -3.61 0.07 -18.61
CA ILE A 150 -2.24 0.32 -18.17
C ILE A 150 -1.48 0.90 -19.37
N ALA A 151 -0.79 2.01 -19.15
CA ALA A 151 0.08 2.67 -20.11
C ALA A 151 1.49 2.82 -19.52
N PRO A 152 2.53 3.05 -20.35
CA PRO A 152 3.84 3.41 -19.84
C PRO A 152 3.77 4.62 -18.88
N GLY A 153 4.57 4.58 -17.81
CA GLY A 153 4.72 5.70 -16.88
C GLY A 153 5.38 6.91 -17.56
N ILE A 154 5.20 8.09 -16.97
CA ILE A 154 5.75 9.34 -17.50
C ILE A 154 7.28 9.30 -17.57
N GLU A 155 7.94 8.71 -16.56
CA GLU A 155 9.41 8.66 -16.49
C GLU A 155 10.05 7.66 -17.47
N ILE A 156 9.27 6.74 -18.04
CA ILE A 156 9.74 5.74 -19.01
C ILE A 156 9.35 6.08 -20.45
N SER A 157 8.68 7.21 -20.68
CA SER A 157 8.17 7.67 -21.98
C SER A 157 8.91 8.87 -22.55
#